data_AF-A0AA91KGM4-F1
#
_entry.id   AF-A0AA91KGM4-F1
#
_cell.length_a   1.000
_cell.length_b   1.000
_cell.length_c   1.000
_cell.angle_alpha   90.00
_cell.angle_beta   90.00
_cell.angle_gamma   90.00
#
_symmetry.space_group_name_H-M   'P 1'
#
loop_
_entity.id
_entity.type
_entity.pdbx_description
1 polymer ?
#
loop_
_entity_poly.entity_id
_entity_poly.type
_entity_poly.pdbx_seq_one_letter_code
_entity_poly.pdbx_strand_id
1 'polypeptide(L)' 'TKGGFANENALLKLLYAGMLKASEKWTHPVQNWNLTLSQLSIHFEGRLDDYVDL' A
#
# COMPACT_ATOMS: atom_id res chain seq x y z
N THR A 1 -28.50 -8.14 21.90
CA THR A 1 -27.25 -8.06 21.11
C THR A 1 -27.59 -7.63 19.69
N LYS A 2 -27.64 -6.32 19.41
CA LYS A 2 -27.77 -5.81 18.04
C LYS A 2 -26.42 -5.21 17.67
N GLY A 3 -25.69 -5.90 16.80
CA GLY A 3 -24.36 -5.49 16.34
C GLY A 3 -24.40 -4.08 15.75
N GLY A 4 -23.35 -3.29 15.99
CA GLY A 4 -23.27 -1.85 15.72
C GLY A 4 -23.30 -1.42 14.24
N PHE A 5 -23.82 -2.24 13.32
CA PHE A 5 -23.88 -1.94 11.89
C PHE A 5 -25.27 -2.24 11.32
N ALA A 6 -25.77 -1.34 10.48
CA ALA A 6 -27.15 -1.40 9.94
C ALA A 6 -27.36 -2.49 8.88
N ASN A 7 -26.30 -2.96 8.22
CA ASN A 7 -26.31 -4.11 7.30
C ASN A 7 -24.87 -4.66 7.14
N GLU A 8 -24.74 -5.86 6.58
CA GLU A 8 -23.45 -6.55 6.38
C GLU A 8 -22.45 -5.73 5.54
N ASN A 9 -22.96 -4.97 4.56
CA ASN A 9 -22.14 -4.13 3.68
C ASN A 9 -21.70 -2.82 4.34
N ALA A 10 -22.32 -2.40 5.44
CA ALA A 10 -22.03 -1.13 6.10
C ALA A 10 -20.61 -1.14 6.69
N LEU A 11 -20.18 -2.29 7.23
CA LEU A 11 -18.81 -2.47 7.73
C LEU A 11 -17.78 -2.34 6.61
N LEU A 12 -18.02 -3.01 5.47
CA LEU A 12 -17.11 -2.95 4.32
C LEU A 12 -16.98 -1.53 3.76
N LYS A 13 -18.10 -0.80 3.63
CA LYS A 13 -18.10 0.59 3.17
C LYS A 13 -17.34 1.50 4.13
N LEU A 14 -17.49 1.31 5.44
CA LEU A 14 -16.77 2.08 6.43
C LEU A 14 -15.26 1.83 6.34
N LEU A 15 -14.85 0.57 6.24
CA LEU A 15 -13.45 0.19 6.06
C LEU A 15 -12.87 0.80 4.78
N TYR A 16 -13.57 0.65 3.67
CA TYR A 16 -13.17 1.22 2.39
C TYR A 16 -12.99 2.74 2.45
N ALA A 17 -13.97 3.46 3.00
CA ALA A 17 -13.88 4.92 3.15
C ALA A 17 -12.72 5.34 4.09
N GLY A 18 -12.44 4.54 5.13
CA GLY A 18 -11.29 4.75 6.01
C GLY A 18 -9.96 4.56 5.29
N MET A 19 -9.82 3.50 4.49
CA MET A 19 -8.64 3.24 3.67
C MET A 19 -8.42 4.35 2.63
N LEU A 20 -9.48 4.81 1.97
CA LEU A 20 -9.40 5.90 0.99
C LEU A 20 -8.84 7.17 1.64
N LYS A 21 -9.40 7.60 2.77
CA LYS A 21 -8.91 8.76 3.54
C LYS A 21 -7.48 8.60 4.05
N ALA A 22 -7.06 7.39 4.40
CA ALA A 22 -5.68 7.11 4.80
C ALA A 22 -4.73 7.22 3.60
N SER A 23 -5.12 6.66 2.45
CA SER A 23 -4.32 6.69 1.22
C SER A 23 -4.11 8.11 0.69
N GLU A 24 -5.09 9.00 0.84
CA GLU A 24 -4.96 10.44 0.51
C GLU A 24 -3.81 11.12 1.28
N LYS A 25 -3.44 10.60 2.45
CA LYS A 25 -2.37 11.17 3.30
C LYS A 25 -1.01 10.53 3.06
N TRP A 26 -0.93 9.43 2.31
CA TRP A 26 0.34 8.75 2.00
C TRP A 26 1.06 9.42 0.82
N THR A 27 1.33 10.72 0.94
CA THR A 27 1.94 11.53 -0.11
C THR A 27 3.46 11.68 0.05
N HIS A 28 4.00 11.30 1.21
CA HIS A 28 5.43 11.43 1.46
C HIS A 28 6.21 10.36 0.68
N PRO A 29 7.32 10.75 0.02
CA PRO A 29 8.17 9.78 -0.67
C PRO A 29 8.81 8.84 0.36
N VAL A 30 9.04 7.59 -0.06
CA VAL A 30 9.76 6.62 0.76
C VAL A 30 11.20 7.08 0.92
N GLN A 31 11.65 7.23 2.16
CA GLN A 31 12.99 7.68 2.45
C GLN A 31 14.03 6.67 1.94
N ASN A 32 15.09 7.16 1.29
CA ASN A 32 16.18 6.34 0.75
C ASN A 32 15.72 5.25 -0.23
N TRP A 33 14.65 5.50 -1.00
CA TRP A 33 14.09 4.49 -1.90
C TRP A 33 15.08 4.00 -2.95
N ASN A 34 15.90 4.89 -3.54
CA ASN A 34 16.90 4.50 -4.55
C ASN A 34 17.93 3.51 -3.98
N LEU A 35 18.46 3.77 -2.79
CA LEU A 35 19.41 2.85 -2.14
C LEU A 35 18.75 1.51 -1.84
N THR A 36 17.52 1.55 -1.31
CA THR A 36 16.74 0.34 -1.02
C THR A 36 16.51 -0.47 -2.29
N LEU A 37 16.18 0.19 -3.40
CA LEU A 37 15.97 -0.44 -4.69
C LEU A 37 17.25 -1.10 -5.21
N SER A 38 18.41 -0.43 -5.10
CA SER A 38 19.71 -1.03 -5.45
C SER A 38 20.04 -2.25 -4.60
N GLN A 39 19.68 -2.27 -3.31
CA GLN A 39 19.88 -3.47 -2.48
C GLN A 39 18.92 -4.59 -2.89
N LEU A 40 17.67 -4.26 -3.21
CA LEU A 40 16.68 -5.24 -3.68
C LEU A 40 17.08 -5.87 -5.01
N SER A 41 17.65 -5.12 -5.96
CA SER A 41 18.12 -5.68 -7.24
C SER A 41 19.29 -6.66 -7.05
N ILE A 42 20.17 -6.40 -6.08
CA ILE A 42 21.28 -7.31 -5.73
C ILE A 42 20.76 -8.57 -5.02
N HIS A 43 19.85 -8.43 -4.05
CA HIS A 43 19.35 -9.58 -3.29
C HIS A 43 18.36 -10.45 -4.08
N PHE A 44 17.69 -9.88 -5.07
CA PHE A 44 16.68 -10.53 -5.88
C PHE A 44 16.97 -10.37 -7.37
N GLU A 45 18.16 -10.83 -7.78
CA GLU A 45 18.63 -10.78 -9.17
C GLU A 45 17.57 -11.30 -10.15
N GLY A 46 17.37 -10.59 -11.27
CA GLY A 46 16.44 -10.97 -12.33
C GLY A 46 14.95 -10.71 -12.05
N ARG A 47 14.56 -10.30 -10.82
CA ARG A 47 13.14 -10.04 -10.49
C ARG A 47 12.69 -8.62 -10.83
N LEU A 48 13.61 -7.68 -10.92
CA LEU A 48 13.32 -6.26 -11.10
C LEU A 48 13.69 -5.74 -12.50
N ASP A 49 14.41 -6.54 -13.30
CA ASP A 49 14.97 -6.16 -14.60
C ASP A 49 13.90 -5.72 -15.61
N ASP A 50 12.70 -6.32 -15.56
CA ASP A 50 11.56 -5.96 -16.44
C ASP A 50 10.78 -4.71 -15.94
N TYR A 51 11.04 -4.27 -14.72
CA TYR A 51 10.24 -3.26 -14.02
C TYR A 51 11.02 -1.99 -13.70
N VAL A 52 12.34 -2.02 -13.84
CA VAL A 52 13.23 -0.92 -13.51
C VAL A 52 14.17 -0.70 -14.69
N ASP A 53 13.97 0.40 -15.42
CA ASP A 53 15.00 0.93 -16.31
C ASP A 53 16.11 1.54 -15.43
N LEU A 54 17.13 0.74 -15.12
CA LEU A 54 18.33 1.18 -14.41
C LEU A 54 19.24 2.04 -15.28
#